data_AF-A0A1S3IEX9-F1
#
_entry.id   AF-A0A1S3IEX9-F1
#
_cell.length_a   1.000
_cell.length_b   1.000
_cell.length_c   1.000
_cell.angle_alpha   90.00
_cell.angle_beta   90.00
_cell.angle_gamma   90.00
#
_symmetry.space_group_name_H-M   'P 1'
#
loop_
_entity.id
_entity.type
_entity.pdbx_description
1 polymer ?
#
loop_
_entity_poly.entity_id
_entity_poly.type
_entity_poly.pdbx_seq_one_letter_code
_entity_poly.pdbx_strand_id
1 'polypeptide(L)'
;MGSVMKYILLVVALGGFVKGLCVSGQWTMLYEHQATGAVIGGSLAALKTAVQNGARIRIVMPSGYAAEADYIFVKDGGSVCGQFLWHVSKASWNSFQGNVYWWWNIFCTSGKYYTTRYNIGSHVHRGDSTTATRLKWFARKDWATVKYSHDSSGGGDQTGHEALAQHIRDGAEVRVVSTSSSGDFGYAPLQNMLVKPRGESGGGSQTCSKVMGQCLTHVSQMITGNDVKFQSNAYWWFTLLSTSGSRDMSRWNVGEHVDRGHTSDNIPMDWMVDPSWRKAYTNGPKGEAIFGKKSDLISAVQGGHRVRMVILYPDATWYATNVNNVHVRNDHVTAQSIQHVSMDANAERYQDNAYWVFMMASTTGTVTRARYLYNVGDTTARGSDVQHWTIHWFVDTQNWKKVLSHGTDGTVIAGSRTALTSAIKEGASVRCVMADGHYAFPAENVAINGDHVAAQTIHSISVAVSGSSEYVLQSNPYWWFTIVTTQGDRKMSRWTVGSHQSRGDSADKVAMNWFVDE
;
A
#
# COMPACT_ATOMS: atom_id res chain seq x y z
N MET A 1 63.95 -26.62 44.06
CA MET A 1 62.61 -26.91 44.61
C MET A 1 61.74 -25.71 44.28
N GLY A 2 61.02 -25.78 43.16
CA GLY A 2 60.37 -24.63 42.53
C GLY A 2 58.89 -24.89 42.30
N SER A 3 58.09 -23.87 42.61
CA SER A 3 56.63 -23.81 42.57
C SER A 3 56.05 -24.12 41.19
N VAL A 4 54.99 -24.93 41.15
CA VAL A 4 54.26 -25.35 39.95
C VAL A 4 53.08 -24.41 39.71
N MET A 5 53.13 -23.65 38.61
CA MET A 5 52.04 -22.83 38.09
C MET A 5 51.30 -23.63 37.01
N LYS A 6 50.00 -23.90 37.21
CA LYS A 6 49.12 -24.56 36.23
C LYS A 6 48.59 -23.52 35.24
N TYR A 7 48.95 -23.63 33.96
CA TYR A 7 48.29 -22.91 32.86
C TYR A 7 47.19 -23.78 32.25
N ILE A 8 45.99 -23.20 32.16
CA ILE A 8 44.83 -23.74 31.43
C ILE A 8 45.05 -23.46 29.94
N LEU A 9 45.08 -24.51 29.12
CA LEU A 9 45.13 -24.41 27.66
C LEU A 9 43.71 -24.23 27.12
N LEU A 10 43.39 -23.04 26.62
CA LEU A 10 42.17 -22.77 25.85
C LEU A 10 42.43 -23.15 24.38
N VAL A 11 41.78 -24.19 23.88
CA VAL A 11 41.86 -24.58 22.47
C VAL A 11 40.99 -23.63 21.65
N VAL A 12 41.64 -22.76 20.89
CA VAL A 12 41.03 -21.91 19.85
C VAL A 12 40.86 -22.75 18.58
N ALA A 13 39.62 -23.07 18.22
CA ALA A 13 39.30 -23.60 16.90
C ALA A 13 39.08 -22.42 15.93
N LEU A 14 40.13 -22.11 15.16
CA LEU A 14 40.06 -21.34 13.92
C LEU A 14 39.29 -22.16 12.88
N GLY A 15 38.14 -21.66 12.43
CA GLY A 15 37.33 -22.30 11.40
C GLY A 15 36.61 -21.29 10.52
N GLY A 16 37.21 -21.02 9.35
CA GLY A 16 36.48 -20.65 8.13
C GLY A 16 35.86 -19.26 8.06
N PHE A 17 36.62 -18.29 7.55
CA PHE A 17 36.06 -17.15 6.83
C PHE A 17 35.26 -17.67 5.62
N VAL A 18 33.95 -17.85 5.78
CA VAL A 18 33.04 -17.75 4.64
C VAL A 18 33.06 -16.27 4.25
N LYS A 19 33.53 -15.96 3.03
CA LYS A 19 33.19 -14.70 2.38
C LYS A 19 31.67 -14.66 2.27
N GLY A 20 31.03 -14.13 3.31
CA GLY A 20 29.60 -13.87 3.33
C GLY A 20 29.31 -12.92 2.19
N LEU A 21 28.51 -13.40 1.24
CA LEU A 21 27.71 -12.55 0.38
C LEU A 21 27.15 -11.43 1.25
N CYS A 22 27.49 -10.18 0.95
CA CYS A 22 26.84 -9.03 1.53
C CYS A 22 25.32 -9.22 1.37
N VAL A 23 24.62 -9.50 2.46
CA VAL A 23 23.15 -9.47 2.47
C VAL A 23 22.74 -8.00 2.59
N SER A 24 22.97 -7.23 1.52
CA SER A 24 22.54 -5.84 1.37
C SER A 24 21.12 -5.84 0.82
N GLY A 25 20.15 -5.98 1.71
CA GLY A 25 18.74 -5.77 1.37
C GLY A 25 18.03 -4.99 2.47
N GLN A 26 17.19 -4.03 2.07
CA GLN A 26 16.24 -3.31 2.93
C GLN A 26 15.18 -4.23 3.54
N TRP A 27 15.12 -5.51 3.18
CA TRP A 27 14.11 -6.46 3.67
C TRP A 27 14.79 -7.58 4.47
N THR A 28 14.24 -7.88 5.65
CA THR A 28 14.74 -8.94 6.54
C THR A 28 13.68 -10.01 6.68
N MET A 29 14.05 -11.26 6.39
CA MET A 29 13.19 -12.40 6.72
C MET A 29 13.11 -12.53 8.23
N LEU A 30 11.90 -12.42 8.78
CA LEU A 30 11.66 -12.50 10.22
C LEU A 30 11.11 -13.85 10.65
N TYR A 31 10.34 -14.51 9.79
CA TYR A 31 9.69 -15.78 10.12
C TYR A 31 9.44 -16.62 8.88
N GLU A 32 9.67 -17.92 8.99
CA GLU A 32 9.36 -18.90 7.96
C GLU A 32 8.76 -20.15 8.59
N HIS A 33 7.70 -20.68 7.97
CA HIS A 33 7.03 -21.89 8.44
C HIS A 33 6.71 -22.87 7.30
N GLN A 34 6.52 -24.14 7.65
CA GLN A 34 6.02 -25.19 6.76
C GLN A 34 4.50 -25.05 6.54
N ALA A 35 3.96 -25.88 5.63
CA ALA A 35 2.52 -26.02 5.42
C ALA A 35 1.77 -26.50 6.69
N THR A 36 2.45 -27.19 7.60
CA THR A 36 1.92 -27.61 8.91
C THR A 36 1.88 -26.48 9.95
N GLY A 37 2.49 -25.32 9.65
CA GLY A 37 2.71 -24.24 10.62
C GLY A 37 3.98 -24.41 11.46
N ALA A 38 4.69 -25.52 11.34
CA ALA A 38 5.96 -25.73 12.03
C ALA A 38 7.01 -24.71 11.56
N VAL A 39 7.70 -24.09 12.51
CA VAL A 39 8.75 -23.09 12.23
C VAL A 39 9.92 -23.73 11.50
N ILE A 40 10.38 -23.08 10.43
CA ILE A 40 11.59 -23.46 9.69
C ILE A 40 12.74 -22.49 10.00
N GLY A 41 12.43 -21.20 10.16
CA GLY A 41 13.43 -20.17 10.39
C GLY A 41 12.83 -18.89 10.96
N GLY A 42 13.69 -18.07 11.58
CA GLY A 42 13.29 -16.83 12.21
C GLY A 42 12.51 -17.03 13.52
N SER A 43 11.73 -16.01 13.91
CA SER A 43 10.97 -15.98 15.16
C SER A 43 9.61 -15.33 14.96
N LEU A 44 8.54 -16.02 15.40
CA LEU A 44 7.19 -15.46 15.40
C LEU A 44 7.12 -14.21 16.30
N ALA A 45 7.87 -14.18 17.41
CA ALA A 45 7.95 -13.02 18.28
C ALA A 45 8.58 -11.82 17.55
N ALA A 46 9.65 -12.03 16.78
CA ALA A 46 10.26 -10.97 15.98
C ALA A 46 9.28 -10.41 14.93
N LEU A 47 8.51 -11.28 14.27
CA LEU A 47 7.45 -10.85 13.35
C LEU A 47 6.38 -10.02 14.08
N LYS A 48 5.89 -10.48 15.25
CA LYS A 48 4.92 -9.73 16.04
C LYS A 48 5.45 -8.35 16.44
N THR A 49 6.69 -8.27 16.93
CA THR A 49 7.34 -7.00 17.29
C THR A 49 7.47 -6.07 16.08
N ALA A 50 7.83 -6.58 14.90
CA ALA A 50 7.89 -5.76 13.70
C ALA A 50 6.52 -5.20 13.31
N VAL A 51 5.45 -6.00 13.39
CA VAL A 51 4.08 -5.54 13.15
C VAL A 51 3.67 -4.49 14.19
N GLN A 52 3.96 -4.72 15.47
CA GLN A 52 3.68 -3.77 16.56
C GLN A 52 4.41 -2.44 16.37
N ASN A 53 5.62 -2.48 15.80
CA ASN A 53 6.41 -1.29 15.47
C ASN A 53 6.01 -0.67 14.11
N GLY A 54 4.91 -1.11 13.52
CA GLY A 54 4.38 -0.55 12.28
C GLY A 54 5.23 -0.85 11.04
N ALA A 55 6.10 -1.85 11.07
CA ALA A 55 6.91 -2.19 9.89
C ALA A 55 6.05 -2.66 8.72
N ARG A 56 6.50 -2.39 7.49
CA ARG A 56 5.91 -2.98 6.28
C ARG A 56 6.20 -4.47 6.24
N ILE A 57 5.18 -5.28 6.05
CA ILE A 57 5.28 -6.75 6.05
C ILE A 57 4.94 -7.31 4.69
N ARG A 58 5.86 -8.11 4.14
CA ARG A 58 5.69 -8.83 2.88
C ARG A 58 5.77 -10.33 3.09
N ILE A 59 5.13 -11.07 2.20
CA ILE A 59 5.24 -12.53 2.15
C ILE A 59 5.88 -12.97 0.83
N VAL A 60 6.56 -14.11 0.87
CA VAL A 60 7.04 -14.82 -0.32
C VAL A 60 6.68 -16.28 -0.21
N MET A 61 5.95 -16.78 -1.23
CA MET A 61 5.58 -18.19 -1.36
C MET A 61 6.66 -18.96 -2.14
N PRO A 62 6.79 -20.28 -1.91
CA PRO A 62 7.66 -21.15 -2.72
C PRO A 62 7.36 -21.13 -4.21
N SER A 63 6.10 -20.86 -4.59
CA SER A 63 5.67 -20.69 -5.99
C SER A 63 6.26 -19.43 -6.65
N GLY A 64 6.93 -18.56 -5.89
CA GLY A 64 7.45 -17.28 -6.38
C GLY A 64 6.42 -16.15 -6.36
N TYR A 65 5.24 -16.36 -5.75
CA TYR A 65 4.31 -15.26 -5.45
C TYR A 65 4.84 -14.40 -4.30
N ALA A 66 4.81 -13.08 -4.46
CA ALA A 66 5.13 -12.15 -3.39
C ALA A 66 4.20 -10.93 -3.41
N ALA A 67 3.83 -10.46 -2.22
CA ALA A 67 2.93 -9.32 -2.02
C ALA A 67 3.15 -8.71 -0.62
N GLU A 68 2.66 -7.48 -0.44
CA GLU A 68 2.62 -6.78 0.85
C GLU A 68 1.24 -6.91 1.49
N ALA A 69 1.20 -6.97 2.81
CA ALA A 69 -0.05 -7.07 3.55
C ALA A 69 -0.80 -5.72 3.58
N ASP A 70 -2.10 -5.77 3.31
CA ASP A 70 -3.03 -4.64 3.32
C ASP A 70 -3.59 -4.33 4.71
N TYR A 71 -3.68 -5.36 5.54
CA TYR A 71 -4.11 -5.31 6.94
C TYR A 71 -3.53 -6.51 7.66
N ILE A 72 -3.17 -6.39 8.94
CA ILE A 72 -2.68 -7.53 9.73
C ILE A 72 -3.43 -7.58 11.05
N PHE A 73 -3.87 -8.78 11.40
CA PHE A 73 -4.40 -9.10 12.72
C PHE A 73 -3.44 -10.04 13.42
N VAL A 74 -3.14 -9.76 14.68
CA VAL A 74 -2.32 -10.61 15.53
C VAL A 74 -3.15 -11.03 16.73
N LYS A 75 -3.31 -12.35 16.88
CA LYS A 75 -3.95 -12.92 18.06
C LYS A 75 -2.95 -13.00 19.22
N ASP A 76 -3.37 -12.65 20.43
CA ASP A 76 -2.55 -12.85 21.62
C ASP A 76 -2.20 -14.32 21.79
N GLY A 77 -0.92 -14.60 22.08
CA GLY A 77 -0.37 -15.96 22.11
C GLY A 77 -0.50 -16.78 20.81
N GLY A 78 -1.13 -16.23 19.76
CA GLY A 78 -1.55 -16.96 18.55
C GLY A 78 -0.81 -16.54 17.28
N SER A 79 -1.47 -16.77 16.14
CA SER A 79 -0.91 -16.50 14.81
C SER A 79 -0.92 -15.02 14.44
N VAL A 80 -0.02 -14.65 13.53
CA VAL A 80 -0.10 -13.43 12.73
C VAL A 80 -0.83 -13.79 11.44
N CYS A 81 -1.87 -13.03 11.08
CA CYS A 81 -2.63 -13.22 9.86
C CYS A 81 -2.74 -11.90 9.08
N GLY A 82 -2.27 -11.90 7.82
CA GLY A 82 -2.31 -10.72 6.95
C GLY A 82 -3.32 -10.88 5.81
N GLN A 83 -4.09 -9.83 5.52
CA GLN A 83 -4.93 -9.71 4.33
C GLN A 83 -4.12 -9.21 3.14
N PHE A 84 -4.38 -9.79 1.98
CA PHE A 84 -3.77 -9.46 0.69
C PHE A 84 -4.90 -9.41 -0.35
N LEU A 85 -5.39 -8.20 -0.57
CA LEU A 85 -6.60 -7.90 -1.32
C LEU A 85 -6.29 -7.49 -2.77
N TRP A 86 -5.07 -7.03 -3.03
CA TRP A 86 -4.70 -6.55 -4.36
C TRP A 86 -4.20 -7.66 -5.28
N HIS A 87 -5.13 -8.58 -5.57
CA HIS A 87 -4.92 -9.67 -6.51
C HIS A 87 -6.23 -10.00 -7.23
N VAL A 88 -6.20 -9.99 -8.55
CA VAL A 88 -7.25 -10.56 -9.39
C VAL A 88 -6.79 -11.86 -10.03
N SER A 89 -7.76 -12.70 -10.31
CA SER A 89 -7.54 -14.03 -10.83
C SER A 89 -6.74 -14.12 -12.13
N LYS A 90 -5.90 -15.15 -12.24
CA LYS A 90 -5.01 -15.40 -13.37
C LYS A 90 -5.17 -16.82 -13.92
N ALA A 91 -5.03 -16.98 -15.23
CA ALA A 91 -4.99 -18.30 -15.88
C ALA A 91 -3.58 -18.91 -15.85
N SER A 92 -2.55 -18.06 -15.78
CA SER A 92 -1.15 -18.46 -15.65
C SER A 92 -0.40 -17.40 -14.82
N TRP A 93 0.91 -17.53 -14.68
CA TRP A 93 1.72 -16.49 -14.03
C TRP A 93 1.67 -15.14 -14.77
N ASN A 94 1.42 -15.12 -16.09
CA ASN A 94 1.50 -13.93 -16.96
C ASN A 94 0.20 -13.53 -17.68
N SER A 95 -0.92 -14.21 -17.45
CA SER A 95 -2.19 -13.88 -18.10
C SER A 95 -3.36 -13.87 -17.12
N PHE A 96 -4.31 -12.96 -17.37
CA PHE A 96 -5.61 -13.01 -16.73
C PHE A 96 -6.38 -14.25 -17.21
N GLN A 97 -7.17 -14.83 -16.32
CA GLN A 97 -8.15 -15.83 -16.76
C GLN A 97 -9.35 -15.14 -17.42
N GLY A 98 -10.07 -15.88 -18.26
CA GLY A 98 -11.38 -15.44 -18.72
C GLY A 98 -12.32 -15.22 -17.52
N ASN A 99 -13.17 -14.20 -17.61
CA ASN A 99 -14.11 -13.86 -16.54
C ASN A 99 -13.42 -13.61 -15.18
N VAL A 100 -12.49 -12.64 -15.18
CA VAL A 100 -11.66 -12.23 -14.03
C VAL A 100 -12.51 -11.98 -12.78
N TYR A 101 -11.97 -12.25 -11.60
CA TYR A 101 -12.60 -11.97 -10.31
C TYR A 101 -11.57 -11.54 -9.26
N TRP A 102 -12.04 -10.94 -8.17
CA TRP A 102 -11.24 -10.68 -6.98
C TRP A 102 -10.79 -11.99 -6.34
N TRP A 103 -9.48 -12.15 -6.12
CA TRP A 103 -8.91 -13.32 -5.47
C TRP A 103 -8.17 -12.87 -4.22
N TRP A 104 -8.91 -12.73 -3.13
CA TRP A 104 -8.38 -12.25 -1.86
C TRP A 104 -7.86 -13.37 -1.00
N ASN A 105 -6.79 -13.10 -0.27
CA ASN A 105 -6.14 -14.09 0.57
C ASN A 105 -5.89 -13.53 1.98
N ILE A 106 -6.10 -14.38 3.00
CA ILE A 106 -5.54 -14.19 4.34
C ILE A 106 -4.48 -15.26 4.53
N PHE A 107 -3.22 -14.87 4.70
CA PHE A 107 -2.13 -15.79 5.03
C PHE A 107 -1.87 -15.75 6.53
N CYS A 108 -1.78 -16.91 7.17
CA CYS A 108 -1.53 -17.03 8.60
C CYS A 108 -0.24 -17.81 8.89
N THR A 109 0.43 -17.46 9.99
CA THR A 109 1.64 -18.14 10.46
C THR A 109 1.41 -19.58 10.94
N SER A 110 0.16 -20.05 10.94
CA SER A 110 -0.24 -21.44 11.22
C SER A 110 0.00 -22.40 10.06
N GLY A 111 0.54 -21.94 8.92
CA GLY A 111 0.71 -22.77 7.73
C GLY A 111 -0.44 -22.70 6.74
N LYS A 112 -1.54 -22.05 7.10
CA LYS A 112 -2.75 -21.96 6.26
C LYS A 112 -2.90 -20.59 5.64
N TYR A 113 -3.49 -20.56 4.46
CA TYR A 113 -4.10 -19.37 3.93
C TYR A 113 -5.53 -19.65 3.46
N TYR A 114 -6.35 -18.61 3.56
CA TYR A 114 -7.77 -18.63 3.26
C TYR A 114 -8.01 -17.74 2.08
N THR A 115 -8.65 -18.29 1.06
CA THR A 115 -9.05 -17.53 -0.12
C THR A 115 -10.55 -17.33 -0.09
N THR A 116 -10.99 -16.11 -0.41
CA THR A 116 -12.36 -15.84 -0.84
C THR A 116 -12.35 -15.20 -2.23
N ARG A 117 -13.40 -15.45 -3.01
CA ARG A 117 -13.47 -15.02 -4.41
C ARG A 117 -14.79 -14.33 -4.68
N TYR A 118 -14.74 -13.16 -5.31
CA TYR A 118 -15.92 -12.38 -5.65
C TYR A 118 -15.82 -11.81 -7.05
N ASN A 119 -16.94 -11.76 -7.77
CA ASN A 119 -17.03 -11.00 -9.01
C ASN A 119 -16.50 -9.57 -8.82
N ILE A 120 -15.78 -9.06 -9.81
CA ILE A 120 -15.43 -7.64 -9.85
C ILE A 120 -16.71 -6.83 -10.02
N GLY A 121 -17.00 -5.91 -9.09
CA GLY A 121 -18.15 -5.01 -9.19
C GLY A 121 -19.51 -5.69 -9.06
N SER A 122 -19.61 -6.90 -8.51
CA SER A 122 -20.90 -7.47 -8.08
C SER A 122 -20.74 -8.32 -6.82
N HIS A 123 -21.77 -8.43 -5.99
CA HIS A 123 -21.73 -9.23 -4.76
C HIS A 123 -21.97 -10.73 -5.00
N VAL A 124 -21.36 -11.27 -6.04
CA VAL A 124 -21.47 -12.69 -6.39
C VAL A 124 -20.25 -13.43 -5.88
N HIS A 125 -20.45 -14.23 -4.83
CA HIS A 125 -19.44 -15.10 -4.27
C HIS A 125 -19.12 -16.26 -5.22
N ARG A 126 -17.84 -16.54 -5.41
CA ARG A 126 -17.33 -17.63 -6.27
C ARG A 126 -16.73 -18.79 -5.47
N GLY A 127 -16.91 -18.77 -4.15
CA GLY A 127 -16.46 -19.84 -3.28
C GLY A 127 -15.13 -19.57 -2.58
N ASP A 128 -14.99 -20.24 -1.45
CA ASP A 128 -13.84 -20.14 -0.58
C ASP A 128 -12.94 -21.37 -0.71
N SER A 129 -11.66 -21.21 -0.37
CA SER A 129 -10.77 -22.36 -0.22
C SER A 129 -9.79 -22.15 0.92
N THR A 130 -9.41 -23.23 1.58
CA THR A 130 -8.31 -23.24 2.55
C THR A 130 -7.18 -24.06 1.96
N THR A 131 -5.97 -23.52 1.98
CA THR A 131 -4.78 -24.22 1.49
C THR A 131 -3.68 -24.13 2.53
N ALA A 132 -2.89 -25.19 2.65
CA ALA A 132 -1.71 -25.23 3.48
C ALA A 132 -0.47 -24.94 2.61
N THR A 133 0.43 -24.07 3.05
CA THR A 133 1.63 -23.73 2.29
C THR A 133 2.79 -23.31 3.19
N ARG A 134 4.01 -23.55 2.71
CA ARG A 134 5.20 -22.93 3.29
C ARG A 134 5.19 -21.44 2.94
N LEU A 135 5.61 -20.59 3.87
CA LEU A 135 5.61 -19.15 3.66
C LEU A 135 6.76 -18.48 4.41
N LYS A 136 7.36 -17.48 3.77
CA LYS A 136 8.32 -16.56 4.38
C LYS A 136 7.67 -15.21 4.61
N TRP A 137 7.95 -14.61 5.77
CA TRP A 137 7.51 -13.29 6.17
C TRP A 137 8.72 -12.38 6.31
N PHE A 138 8.65 -11.22 5.67
CA PHE A 138 9.70 -10.22 5.63
C PHE A 138 9.19 -8.92 6.23
N ALA A 139 10.05 -8.22 6.95
CA ALA A 139 9.83 -6.84 7.32
C ALA A 139 10.88 -5.94 6.68
N ARG A 140 10.47 -4.72 6.35
CA ARG A 140 11.40 -3.68 5.88
C ARG A 140 12.28 -3.20 7.06
N LYS A 141 13.60 -3.18 6.86
CA LYS A 141 14.61 -2.59 7.75
C LYS A 141 14.41 -1.09 7.84
N ASP A 142 14.90 -0.52 8.93
CA ASP A 142 14.99 0.94 9.15
C ASP A 142 13.69 1.70 8.87
N TRP A 143 12.54 1.04 9.14
CA TRP A 143 11.26 1.72 9.24
C TRP A 143 11.30 2.58 10.51
N ALA A 144 11.89 3.77 10.38
CA ALA A 144 12.16 4.69 11.46
C ALA A 144 10.84 5.26 11.99
N THR A 145 10.37 4.75 13.12
CA THR A 145 9.09 5.14 13.69
C THR A 145 9.24 6.34 14.60
N VAL A 146 8.75 7.49 14.14
CA VAL A 146 8.22 8.48 15.08
C VAL A 146 6.89 7.93 15.57
N LYS A 147 6.79 7.74 16.87
CA LYS A 147 5.63 7.14 17.54
C LYS A 147 4.90 8.22 18.33
N TYR A 148 3.64 8.44 17.98
CA TYR A 148 2.70 9.14 18.86
C TYR A 148 1.69 8.12 19.40
N SER A 149 1.45 8.15 20.70
CA SER A 149 0.54 7.24 21.38
C SER A 149 -0.53 8.02 22.12
N HIS A 150 -1.76 7.50 22.10
CA HIS A 150 -2.80 7.97 22.99
C HIS A 150 -3.65 6.81 23.52
N ASP A 151 -4.27 7.03 24.67
CA ASP A 151 -5.28 6.11 25.22
C ASP A 151 -6.63 6.23 24.49
N SER A 152 -7.63 5.45 24.91
CA SER A 152 -8.98 5.48 24.30
C SER A 152 -9.71 6.81 24.46
N SER A 153 -9.34 7.65 25.44
CA SER A 153 -9.92 8.99 25.60
C SER A 153 -9.27 10.05 24.69
N GLY A 154 -8.24 9.66 23.92
CA GLY A 154 -7.41 10.58 23.15
C GLY A 154 -6.35 11.28 24.00
N GLY A 155 -6.12 10.80 25.23
CA GLY A 155 -5.07 11.30 26.11
C GLY A 155 -3.71 10.85 25.60
N GLY A 156 -2.96 11.79 25.01
CA GLY A 156 -1.59 11.61 24.53
C GLY A 156 -0.75 12.87 24.79
N ASP A 157 0.55 12.81 24.53
CA ASP A 157 1.43 13.96 24.73
C ASP A 157 1.30 14.98 23.58
N GLN A 158 1.13 16.27 23.92
CA GLN A 158 0.88 17.32 22.92
C GLN A 158 2.08 17.52 21.97
N THR A 159 3.30 17.32 22.45
CA THR A 159 4.52 17.45 21.63
C THR A 159 4.56 16.39 20.53
N GLY A 160 4.28 15.13 20.87
CA GLY A 160 4.18 14.01 19.95
C GLY A 160 3.01 14.17 18.97
N HIS A 161 1.88 14.72 19.42
CA HIS A 161 0.75 15.01 18.55
C HIS A 161 1.11 16.05 17.46
N GLU A 162 1.79 17.14 17.82
CA GLU A 162 2.27 18.14 16.85
C GLU A 162 3.37 17.57 15.95
N ALA A 163 4.26 16.73 16.47
CA ALA A 163 5.28 16.06 15.66
C ALA A 163 4.64 15.15 14.60
N LEU A 164 3.63 14.35 14.98
CA LEU A 164 2.85 13.54 14.04
C LEU A 164 2.22 14.41 12.93
N ALA A 165 1.55 15.49 13.32
CA ALA A 165 0.93 16.42 12.39
C ALA A 165 1.96 17.00 11.40
N GLN A 166 3.13 17.40 11.89
CA GLN A 166 4.20 17.93 11.05
C GLN A 166 4.74 16.87 10.08
N HIS A 167 4.98 15.64 10.53
CA HIS A 167 5.42 14.57 9.64
C HIS A 167 4.41 14.30 8.50
N ILE A 168 3.11 14.35 8.79
CA ILE A 168 2.07 14.19 7.76
C ILE A 168 2.10 15.35 6.76
N ARG A 169 2.28 16.59 7.23
CA ARG A 169 2.47 17.76 6.34
C ARG A 169 3.73 17.62 5.48
N ASP A 170 4.74 16.94 6.00
CA ASP A 170 5.97 16.57 5.29
C ASP A 170 5.86 15.25 4.50
N GLY A 171 4.64 14.81 4.24
CA GLY A 171 4.34 13.72 3.30
C GLY A 171 4.60 12.32 3.84
N ALA A 172 4.89 12.18 5.13
CA ALA A 172 5.19 10.89 5.73
C ALA A 172 4.02 9.91 5.62
N GLU A 173 4.36 8.63 5.48
CA GLU A 173 3.40 7.53 5.47
C GLU A 173 3.08 7.11 6.91
N VAL A 174 1.82 6.79 7.19
CA VAL A 174 1.37 6.51 8.56
C VAL A 174 0.70 5.14 8.63
N ARG A 175 0.99 4.41 9.70
CA ARG A 175 0.31 3.19 10.13
C ARG A 175 -0.20 3.39 11.53
N VAL A 176 -1.29 2.71 11.86
CA VAL A 176 -1.79 2.65 13.23
C VAL A 176 -1.79 1.20 13.70
N VAL A 177 -1.30 1.01 14.93
CA VAL A 177 -1.48 -0.22 15.68
C VAL A 177 -2.43 0.05 16.83
N SER A 178 -3.44 -0.79 17.02
CA SER A 178 -4.33 -0.73 18.17
C SER A 178 -4.42 -2.08 18.83
N THR A 179 -4.22 -2.10 20.16
CA THR A 179 -4.21 -3.30 20.98
C THR A 179 -5.48 -3.34 21.84
N SER A 180 -6.19 -4.46 21.81
CA SER A 180 -7.35 -4.71 22.65
C SER A 180 -6.92 -5.05 24.07
N SER A 181 -7.89 -5.03 24.99
CA SER A 181 -7.68 -5.52 26.37
C SER A 181 -7.34 -7.01 26.45
N SER A 182 -7.70 -7.81 25.42
CA SER A 182 -7.33 -9.23 25.31
C SER A 182 -5.89 -9.43 24.82
N GLY A 183 -5.15 -8.37 24.48
CA GLY A 183 -3.80 -8.44 23.91
C GLY A 183 -3.76 -8.69 22.41
N ASP A 184 -4.91 -8.92 21.76
CA ASP A 184 -5.00 -8.96 20.31
C ASP A 184 -4.72 -7.57 19.75
N PHE A 185 -4.13 -7.47 18.57
CA PHE A 185 -3.93 -6.17 17.95
C PHE A 185 -4.10 -6.17 16.43
N GLY A 186 -4.59 -5.04 15.94
CA GLY A 186 -4.73 -4.75 14.52
C GLY A 186 -3.66 -3.78 14.06
N TYR A 187 -3.17 -4.00 12.85
CA TYR A 187 -2.26 -3.11 12.11
C TYR A 187 -2.99 -2.59 10.87
N ALA A 188 -3.02 -1.27 10.74
CA ALA A 188 -3.75 -0.57 9.68
C ALA A 188 -2.83 0.43 8.95
N PRO A 189 -2.44 0.18 7.69
CA PRO A 189 -1.83 1.20 6.86
C PRO A 189 -2.88 2.24 6.46
N LEU A 190 -2.55 3.52 6.61
CA LEU A 190 -3.48 4.62 6.32
C LEU A 190 -3.22 5.16 4.91
N GLN A 191 -4.21 5.05 4.03
CA GLN A 191 -4.10 5.52 2.65
C GLN A 191 -4.19 7.04 2.58
N ASN A 192 -5.03 7.63 3.43
CA ASN A 192 -5.29 9.07 3.48
C ASN A 192 -5.14 9.58 4.90
N MET A 193 -4.58 10.78 5.03
CA MET A 193 -4.41 11.49 6.29
C MET A 193 -4.94 12.92 6.16
N LEU A 194 -5.56 13.42 7.22
CA LEU A 194 -6.06 14.78 7.32
C LEU A 194 -5.52 15.40 8.60
N VAL A 195 -4.93 16.59 8.51
CA VAL A 195 -4.46 17.39 9.65
C VAL A 195 -5.30 18.66 9.72
N LYS A 196 -6.15 18.78 10.76
CA LYS A 196 -6.96 19.99 10.95
C LYS A 196 -6.18 21.03 11.75
N PRO A 197 -6.22 22.30 11.32
CA PRO A 197 -5.70 23.38 12.15
C PRO A 197 -6.57 23.55 13.40
N ARG A 198 -6.01 24.14 14.44
CA ARG A 198 -6.78 24.66 15.57
C ARG A 198 -7.44 25.96 15.12
N GLY A 199 -8.77 26.02 15.21
CA GLY A 199 -9.52 27.24 14.92
C GLY A 199 -9.31 28.25 16.05
N GLU A 200 -8.23 29.03 16.01
CA GLU A 200 -8.05 30.14 16.94
C GLU A 200 -8.57 31.43 16.30
N SER A 201 -9.52 32.06 17.00
CA SER A 201 -10.05 33.39 16.72
C SER A 201 -8.93 34.42 16.87
N GLY A 202 -8.20 34.67 15.78
CA GLY A 202 -7.19 35.73 15.71
C GLY A 202 -5.75 35.22 15.74
N GLY A 203 -5.13 35.20 14.56
CA GLY A 203 -3.67 35.33 14.42
C GLY A 203 -2.83 34.05 14.47
N GLY A 204 -2.67 33.41 13.31
CA GLY A 204 -1.37 32.88 12.86
C GLY A 204 -0.82 31.56 13.42
N SER A 205 -1.46 30.91 14.38
CA SER A 205 -0.98 29.61 14.89
C SER A 205 -1.37 28.44 13.96
N GLN A 206 -0.37 27.70 13.43
CA GLN A 206 -0.56 26.45 12.65
C GLN A 206 -0.67 25.19 13.53
N THR A 207 -1.03 25.33 14.81
CA THR A 207 -1.15 24.19 15.73
C THR A 207 -2.22 23.21 15.26
N CYS A 208 -1.94 21.92 15.45
CA CYS A 208 -2.84 20.84 15.09
C CYS A 208 -3.97 20.73 16.13
N SER A 209 -5.23 20.71 15.67
CA SER A 209 -6.34 20.31 16.54
C SER A 209 -6.49 18.79 16.60
N LYS A 210 -6.37 18.13 15.46
CA LYS A 210 -6.54 16.68 15.31
C LYS A 210 -5.95 16.17 14.02
N VAL A 211 -5.55 14.91 14.05
CA VAL A 211 -5.18 14.12 12.89
C VAL A 211 -6.20 13.00 12.70
N MET A 212 -6.66 12.80 11.47
CA MET A 212 -7.53 11.70 11.07
C MET A 212 -6.90 10.91 9.95
N GLY A 213 -7.20 9.61 9.85
CA GLY A 213 -6.72 8.80 8.74
C GLY A 213 -7.64 7.64 8.38
N GLN A 214 -7.65 7.31 7.10
CA GLN A 214 -8.50 6.26 6.53
C GLN A 214 -7.70 4.99 6.25
N CYS A 215 -8.19 3.86 6.77
CA CYS A 215 -7.82 2.51 6.38
C CYS A 215 -8.96 1.91 5.57
N LEU A 216 -8.76 1.77 4.26
CA LEU A 216 -9.80 1.38 3.29
C LEU A 216 -9.59 -0.03 2.72
N THR A 217 -8.49 -0.67 3.08
CA THR A 217 -8.02 -1.94 2.52
C THR A 217 -8.24 -3.09 3.50
N HIS A 218 -9.47 -3.21 4.00
CA HIS A 218 -9.86 -4.24 4.97
C HIS A 218 -11.22 -4.83 4.56
N VAL A 219 -11.24 -6.16 4.37
CA VAL A 219 -12.45 -6.93 4.10
C VAL A 219 -12.81 -7.74 5.34
N SER A 220 -14.11 -7.95 5.56
CA SER A 220 -14.62 -8.61 6.75
C SER A 220 -13.97 -9.97 7.02
N GLN A 221 -13.60 -10.15 8.29
CA GLN A 221 -12.89 -11.33 8.77
C GLN A 221 -13.51 -11.88 10.05
N MET A 222 -13.20 -13.13 10.36
CA MET A 222 -13.60 -13.81 11.59
C MET A 222 -12.43 -14.60 12.16
N ILE A 223 -12.34 -14.64 13.48
CA ILE A 223 -11.35 -15.43 14.21
C ILE A 223 -11.89 -16.85 14.34
N THR A 224 -11.09 -17.85 13.94
CA THR A 224 -11.43 -19.28 14.06
C THR A 224 -10.26 -20.01 14.69
N GLY A 225 -10.35 -20.30 16.00
CA GLY A 225 -9.23 -20.87 16.74
C GLY A 225 -8.06 -19.88 16.75
N ASN A 226 -6.91 -20.27 16.23
CA ASN A 226 -5.72 -19.41 16.12
C ASN A 226 -5.58 -18.70 14.76
N ASP A 227 -6.54 -18.91 13.87
CA ASP A 227 -6.50 -18.39 12.51
C ASP A 227 -7.54 -17.29 12.31
N VAL A 228 -7.34 -16.49 11.26
CA VAL A 228 -8.31 -15.50 10.78
C VAL A 228 -8.73 -15.89 9.37
N LYS A 229 -10.03 -15.85 9.10
CA LYS A 229 -10.62 -16.18 7.79
C LYS A 229 -11.54 -15.07 7.33
N PHE A 230 -11.85 -15.03 6.05
CA PHE A 230 -12.91 -14.15 5.54
C PHE A 230 -14.27 -14.60 6.09
N GLN A 231 -15.19 -13.65 6.28
CA GLN A 231 -16.60 -13.99 6.49
C GLN A 231 -17.23 -14.41 5.16
N SER A 232 -18.17 -15.37 5.19
CA SER A 232 -18.82 -15.92 3.98
C SER A 232 -19.66 -14.89 3.19
N ASN A 233 -20.04 -13.80 3.84
CA ASN A 233 -20.74 -12.68 3.24
C ASN A 233 -19.85 -11.44 3.36
N ALA A 234 -18.83 -11.36 2.50
CA ALA A 234 -17.76 -10.38 2.61
C ALA A 234 -18.25 -8.93 2.43
N TYR A 235 -17.74 -8.03 3.26
CA TYR A 235 -18.00 -6.59 3.15
C TYR A 235 -16.71 -5.81 3.30
N TRP A 236 -16.65 -4.65 2.65
CA TRP A 236 -15.65 -3.64 2.93
C TRP A 236 -15.86 -3.12 4.34
N TRP A 237 -14.78 -3.08 5.12
CA TRP A 237 -14.77 -2.56 6.47
C TRP A 237 -13.88 -1.31 6.51
N PHE A 238 -14.43 -0.19 6.07
CA PHE A 238 -13.72 1.08 6.10
C PHE A 238 -13.56 1.55 7.55
N THR A 239 -12.35 1.93 7.89
CA THR A 239 -12.01 2.41 9.24
C THR A 239 -11.44 3.81 9.14
N LEU A 240 -11.96 4.74 9.94
CA LEU A 240 -11.49 6.10 10.08
C LEU A 240 -11.01 6.25 11.52
N LEU A 241 -9.75 6.64 11.69
CA LEU A 241 -9.07 6.72 12.98
C LEU A 241 -8.73 8.18 13.27
N SER A 242 -8.84 8.58 14.53
CA SER A 242 -8.56 9.95 14.97
C SER A 242 -7.65 9.96 16.20
N THR A 243 -6.76 10.96 16.28
CA THR A 243 -5.93 11.19 17.46
C THR A 243 -6.71 11.58 18.71
N SER A 244 -8.02 11.79 18.59
CA SER A 244 -8.96 11.93 19.72
C SER A 244 -9.38 10.60 20.36
N GLY A 245 -8.81 9.47 19.96
CA GLY A 245 -9.23 8.14 20.44
C GLY A 245 -10.37 7.52 19.63
N SER A 246 -11.05 8.31 18.80
CA SER A 246 -12.22 7.86 18.03
C SER A 246 -11.83 6.95 16.87
N ARG A 247 -12.53 5.82 16.75
CA ARG A 247 -12.56 4.96 15.58
C ARG A 247 -13.98 4.88 15.05
N ASP A 248 -14.12 5.21 13.78
CA ASP A 248 -15.37 5.13 13.05
C ASP A 248 -15.30 4.04 11.98
N MET A 249 -16.34 3.20 11.89
CA MET A 249 -16.36 2.03 11.02
C MET A 249 -17.63 1.99 10.18
N SER A 250 -17.46 2.01 8.87
CA SER A 250 -18.54 1.90 7.88
C SER A 250 -18.41 0.59 7.10
N ARG A 251 -19.51 -0.15 6.96
CA ARG A 251 -19.51 -1.51 6.42
C ARG A 251 -20.43 -1.61 5.21
N TRP A 252 -19.88 -2.05 4.09
CA TRP A 252 -20.60 -2.10 2.81
C TRP A 252 -20.36 -3.41 2.10
N ASN A 253 -21.39 -4.04 1.55
CA ASN A 253 -21.21 -5.27 0.77
C ASN A 253 -20.17 -5.09 -0.33
N VAL A 254 -19.39 -6.16 -0.55
CA VAL A 254 -18.41 -6.15 -1.64
C VAL A 254 -19.15 -6.17 -2.97
N GLY A 255 -18.91 -5.15 -3.80
CA GLY A 255 -19.45 -5.13 -5.16
C GLY A 255 -20.95 -4.83 -5.25
N GLU A 256 -21.61 -4.44 -4.15
CA GLU A 256 -22.98 -3.90 -4.16
C GLU A 256 -23.12 -2.81 -3.11
N HIS A 257 -23.88 -1.76 -3.43
CA HIS A 257 -24.11 -0.63 -2.53
C HIS A 257 -25.18 -0.92 -1.49
N VAL A 258 -24.86 -1.84 -0.59
CA VAL A 258 -25.69 -2.23 0.53
C VAL A 258 -24.96 -1.92 1.82
N ASP A 259 -25.49 -0.95 2.57
CA ASP A 259 -25.01 -0.61 3.90
C ASP A 259 -25.29 -1.76 4.87
N ARG A 260 -24.28 -2.14 5.65
CA ARG A 260 -24.39 -3.14 6.74
C ARG A 260 -24.35 -2.48 8.11
N GLY A 261 -24.53 -1.18 8.13
CA GLY A 261 -24.55 -0.35 9.30
C GLY A 261 -23.17 0.12 9.70
N HIS A 262 -23.22 1.00 10.68
CA HIS A 262 -22.14 1.87 11.08
C HIS A 262 -21.92 1.74 12.58
N THR A 263 -20.66 1.78 13.03
CA THR A 263 -20.31 1.70 14.44
C THR A 263 -19.14 2.63 14.72
N SER A 264 -19.19 3.31 15.85
CA SER A 264 -18.09 4.14 16.33
C SER A 264 -17.74 3.72 17.76
N ASP A 265 -16.46 3.70 18.08
CA ASP A 265 -15.95 3.42 19.43
C ASP A 265 -14.66 4.19 19.71
N ASN A 266 -14.14 4.00 20.92
CA ASN A 266 -12.93 4.65 21.40
C ASN A 266 -11.86 3.59 21.70
N ILE A 267 -10.67 3.73 21.11
CA ILE A 267 -9.60 2.75 21.22
C ILE A 267 -8.24 3.41 21.45
N PRO A 268 -7.32 2.78 22.21
CA PRO A 268 -5.93 3.23 22.26
C PRO A 268 -5.26 2.99 20.90
N MET A 269 -4.38 3.89 20.49
CA MET A 269 -3.68 3.80 19.22
C MET A 269 -2.24 4.26 19.31
N ASP A 270 -1.38 3.53 18.62
CA ASP A 270 -0.01 3.90 18.33
C ASP A 270 0.11 4.30 16.85
N TRP A 271 0.46 5.55 16.61
CA TRP A 271 0.66 6.14 15.29
C TRP A 271 2.13 6.05 14.92
N MET A 272 2.41 5.25 13.89
CA MET A 272 3.74 4.93 13.40
C MET A 272 3.99 5.63 12.07
N VAL A 273 4.99 6.50 12.04
CA VAL A 273 5.34 7.32 10.88
C VAL A 273 6.56 6.74 10.16
N ASP A 274 6.55 6.70 8.82
CA ASP A 274 7.76 6.55 8.00
C ASP A 274 8.20 7.94 7.49
N PRO A 275 9.29 8.50 8.02
CA PRO A 275 9.79 9.81 7.65
C PRO A 275 10.69 9.77 6.39
N SER A 276 10.79 8.62 5.70
CA SER A 276 11.65 8.44 4.51
C SER A 276 11.07 9.12 3.27
N TRP A 277 10.74 10.40 3.39
CA TRP A 277 10.11 11.22 2.36
C TRP A 277 10.77 12.59 2.32
N ARG A 278 10.96 13.10 1.10
CA ARG A 278 11.45 14.46 0.88
C ARG A 278 10.53 15.20 -0.07
N LYS A 279 10.34 16.50 0.20
CA LYS A 279 9.62 17.39 -0.70
C LYS A 279 10.45 17.56 -1.98
N ALA A 280 9.89 17.19 -3.11
CA ALA A 280 10.55 17.33 -4.42
C ALA A 280 10.07 18.59 -5.15
N TYR A 281 8.79 18.91 -5.05
CA TYR A 281 8.18 20.02 -5.77
C TYR A 281 6.95 20.55 -5.02
N THR A 282 6.62 21.81 -5.22
CA THR A 282 5.33 22.38 -4.82
C THR A 282 4.85 23.28 -5.93
N ASN A 283 3.60 23.10 -6.35
CA ASN A 283 2.91 24.07 -7.19
C ASN A 283 1.83 24.80 -6.40
N GLY A 284 1.52 26.02 -6.82
CA GLY A 284 0.33 26.73 -6.39
C GLY A 284 -0.92 26.35 -7.19
N PRO A 285 -2.06 27.00 -6.91
CA PRO A 285 -3.34 26.69 -7.54
C PRO A 285 -3.36 26.81 -9.07
N LYS A 286 -2.53 27.67 -9.66
CA LYS A 286 -2.46 27.88 -11.12
C LYS A 286 -1.29 27.11 -11.77
N GLY A 287 -0.64 26.22 -11.02
CA GLY A 287 0.48 25.40 -11.50
C GLY A 287 1.84 26.10 -11.46
N GLU A 288 1.88 27.33 -10.95
CA GLU A 288 3.11 28.06 -10.72
C GLU A 288 3.99 27.34 -9.70
N ALA A 289 5.29 27.27 -9.96
CA ALA A 289 6.25 26.64 -9.05
C ALA A 289 6.44 27.49 -7.79
N ILE A 290 6.21 26.88 -6.62
CA ILE A 290 6.46 27.49 -5.30
C ILE A 290 7.76 26.96 -4.70
N PHE A 291 8.06 25.68 -4.89
CA PHE A 291 9.26 25.04 -4.34
C PHE A 291 9.80 23.96 -5.28
N GLY A 292 11.13 23.82 -5.33
CA GLY A 292 11.82 22.77 -6.07
C GLY A 292 11.68 22.91 -7.58
N LYS A 293 12.20 21.94 -8.32
CA LYS A 293 12.07 21.87 -9.78
C LYS A 293 11.21 20.68 -10.16
N LYS A 294 10.31 20.89 -11.12
CA LYS A 294 9.46 19.83 -11.65
C LYS A 294 10.29 18.70 -12.30
N SER A 295 11.44 19.02 -12.90
CA SER A 295 12.40 18.05 -13.43
C SER A 295 12.89 17.07 -12.36
N ASP A 296 13.02 17.50 -11.10
CA ASP A 296 13.50 16.65 -10.01
C ASP A 296 12.43 15.65 -9.59
N LEU A 297 11.15 16.07 -9.60
CA LEU A 297 10.01 15.17 -9.43
C LEU A 297 9.90 14.16 -10.58
N ILE A 298 10.02 14.61 -11.83
CA ILE A 298 10.00 13.73 -13.00
C ILE A 298 11.14 12.70 -12.93
N SER A 299 12.36 13.14 -12.61
CA SER A 299 13.52 12.27 -12.47
C SER A 299 13.33 11.22 -11.36
N ALA A 300 12.73 11.61 -10.22
CA ALA A 300 12.42 10.68 -9.15
C ALA A 300 11.37 9.63 -9.58
N VAL A 301 10.31 10.04 -10.28
CA VAL A 301 9.30 9.11 -10.86
C VAL A 301 9.96 8.14 -11.83
N GLN A 302 10.80 8.64 -12.73
CA GLN A 302 11.53 7.83 -13.71
C GLN A 302 12.59 6.93 -13.07
N GLY A 303 13.12 7.33 -11.91
CA GLY A 303 13.99 6.55 -11.03
C GLY A 303 13.24 5.50 -10.19
N GLY A 304 11.94 5.34 -10.38
CA GLY A 304 11.14 4.33 -9.71
C GLY A 304 10.71 4.69 -8.30
N HIS A 305 10.95 5.91 -7.81
CA HIS A 305 10.54 6.31 -6.46
C HIS A 305 9.02 6.31 -6.28
N ARG A 306 8.57 6.12 -5.04
CA ARG A 306 7.17 6.38 -4.67
C ARG A 306 6.92 7.87 -4.61
N VAL A 307 5.69 8.27 -4.92
CA VAL A 307 5.21 9.65 -4.84
C VAL A 307 4.05 9.71 -3.84
N ARG A 308 4.02 10.76 -3.03
CA ARG A 308 2.87 11.15 -2.21
C ARG A 308 2.50 12.59 -2.50
N MET A 309 1.22 12.88 -2.33
CA MET A 309 0.68 14.23 -2.50
C MET A 309 0.18 14.71 -1.16
N VAL A 310 0.53 15.95 -0.80
CA VAL A 310 -0.09 16.65 0.32
C VAL A 310 -0.75 17.91 -0.23
N ILE A 311 -2.07 17.96 -0.14
CA ILE A 311 -2.89 19.04 -0.65
C ILE A 311 -3.23 19.98 0.49
N LEU A 312 -3.03 21.29 0.29
CA LEU A 312 -3.42 22.31 1.24
C LEU A 312 -4.78 22.89 0.82
N TYR A 313 -5.80 22.66 1.64
CA TYR A 313 -7.15 23.18 1.42
C TYR A 313 -7.29 24.65 1.86
N PRO A 314 -8.31 25.38 1.35
CA PRO A 314 -8.52 26.79 1.69
C PRO A 314 -8.75 27.09 3.17
N ASP A 315 -9.24 26.10 3.94
CA ASP A 315 -9.45 26.18 5.38
C ASP A 315 -8.18 25.86 6.20
N ALA A 316 -7.02 25.83 5.54
CA ALA A 316 -5.72 25.44 6.10
C ALA A 316 -5.65 23.97 6.59
N THR A 317 -6.60 23.12 6.18
CA THR A 317 -6.51 21.67 6.36
C THR A 317 -5.48 21.08 5.40
N TRP A 318 -4.60 20.21 5.91
CA TRP A 318 -3.65 19.45 5.10
C TRP A 318 -4.19 18.05 4.84
N TYR A 319 -4.18 17.61 3.59
CA TYR A 319 -4.66 16.29 3.18
C TYR A 319 -3.55 15.52 2.46
N ALA A 320 -2.97 14.52 3.13
CA ALA A 320 -1.93 13.67 2.56
C ALA A 320 -2.54 12.37 2.02
N THR A 321 -2.12 11.93 0.84
CA THR A 321 -2.63 10.72 0.19
C THR A 321 -1.53 9.92 -0.48
N ASN A 322 -1.69 8.59 -0.44
CA ASN A 322 -0.94 7.67 -1.29
C ASN A 322 -1.28 7.90 -2.75
N VAL A 323 -0.34 7.53 -3.64
CA VAL A 323 -0.53 7.57 -5.09
C VAL A 323 -0.46 6.15 -5.62
N ASN A 324 -1.48 5.74 -6.39
CA ASN A 324 -1.55 4.41 -6.96
C ASN A 324 -0.70 4.32 -8.25
N ASN A 325 -0.79 5.32 -9.12
CA ASN A 325 0.00 5.38 -10.34
C ASN A 325 0.29 6.83 -10.77
N VAL A 326 1.35 7.01 -11.55
CA VAL A 326 1.86 8.33 -11.96
C VAL A 326 2.09 8.35 -13.46
N HIS A 327 1.62 9.41 -14.10
CA HIS A 327 1.85 9.72 -15.51
C HIS A 327 2.73 10.96 -15.65
N VAL A 328 3.65 10.93 -16.62
CA VAL A 328 4.45 12.08 -17.04
C VAL A 328 4.12 12.40 -18.50
N ARG A 329 3.75 13.66 -18.78
CA ARG A 329 3.44 14.13 -20.13
C ARG A 329 3.77 15.60 -20.28
N ASN A 330 4.48 15.97 -21.34
CA ASN A 330 4.83 17.36 -21.66
C ASN A 330 5.37 18.14 -20.46
N ASP A 331 6.35 17.55 -19.76
CA ASP A 331 6.92 18.10 -18.52
C ASP A 331 5.87 18.38 -17.44
N HIS A 332 4.84 17.55 -17.31
CA HIS A 332 3.90 17.58 -16.20
C HIS A 332 3.72 16.19 -15.61
N VAL A 333 3.61 16.15 -14.28
CA VAL A 333 3.27 14.93 -13.53
C VAL A 333 1.80 14.99 -13.17
N THR A 334 1.08 13.91 -13.48
CA THR A 334 -0.28 13.66 -13.01
C THR A 334 -0.31 12.37 -12.21
N ALA A 335 -0.85 12.41 -11.00
CA ALA A 335 -0.96 11.26 -10.10
C ALA A 335 -2.43 10.86 -9.93
N GLN A 336 -2.68 9.55 -9.97
CA GLN A 336 -3.98 8.95 -9.67
C GLN A 336 -3.97 8.38 -8.25
N SER A 337 -4.97 8.77 -7.46
CA SER A 337 -5.27 8.22 -6.15
C SER A 337 -6.74 7.82 -6.07
N ILE A 338 -7.04 6.54 -5.89
CA ILE A 338 -8.40 5.99 -6.01
C ILE A 338 -8.91 5.34 -4.72
N GLN A 339 -8.12 5.38 -3.66
CA GLN A 339 -8.48 4.81 -2.37
C GLN A 339 -8.96 5.93 -1.46
N HIS A 340 -10.16 6.45 -1.69
CA HIS A 340 -10.80 7.43 -0.82
C HIS A 340 -12.28 7.09 -0.64
N VAL A 341 -12.79 7.25 0.58
CA VAL A 341 -14.22 7.11 0.88
C VAL A 341 -14.73 8.40 1.50
N SER A 342 -15.95 8.80 1.17
CA SER A 342 -16.52 10.06 1.61
C SER A 342 -16.70 10.14 3.14
N MET A 343 -16.30 11.27 3.71
CA MET A 343 -16.44 11.59 5.13
C MET A 343 -17.42 12.74 5.31
N ASP A 344 -17.96 12.88 6.52
CA ASP A 344 -18.73 14.07 6.90
C ASP A 344 -17.87 15.35 6.87
N ALA A 345 -18.51 16.51 7.05
CA ALA A 345 -17.79 17.79 7.04
C ALA A 345 -16.75 17.90 8.17
N ASN A 346 -16.95 17.17 9.26
CA ASN A 346 -16.04 17.16 10.39
C ASN A 346 -14.87 16.18 10.21
N ALA A 347 -14.91 15.34 9.18
CA ALA A 347 -13.96 14.27 8.91
C ALA A 347 -13.75 13.31 10.10
N GLU A 348 -14.76 13.17 10.95
CA GLU A 348 -14.72 12.26 12.12
C GLU A 348 -15.56 11.02 11.91
N ARG A 349 -16.45 11.05 10.91
CA ARG A 349 -17.26 9.90 10.53
C ARG A 349 -17.32 9.76 9.02
N TYR A 350 -17.50 8.52 8.56
CA TYR A 350 -17.97 8.29 7.20
C TYR A 350 -19.39 8.85 7.03
N GLN A 351 -19.74 9.24 5.81
CA GLN A 351 -21.14 9.59 5.51
C GLN A 351 -22.02 8.34 5.58
N ASP A 352 -23.26 8.46 6.07
CA ASP A 352 -24.22 7.34 6.14
C ASP A 352 -24.43 6.68 4.77
N ASN A 353 -24.37 7.49 3.70
CA ASN A 353 -24.42 7.02 2.33
C ASN A 353 -23.06 7.18 1.65
N ALA A 354 -22.04 6.51 2.21
CA ALA A 354 -20.65 6.58 1.79
C ALA A 354 -20.44 6.20 0.31
N TYR A 355 -19.42 6.75 -0.32
CA TYR A 355 -19.08 6.49 -1.72
C TYR A 355 -17.58 6.62 -1.95
N TRP A 356 -17.08 5.97 -3.00
CA TRP A 356 -15.70 6.13 -3.44
C TRP A 356 -15.46 7.51 -4.04
N VAL A 357 -14.28 8.08 -3.77
CA VAL A 357 -13.78 9.30 -4.41
C VAL A 357 -12.51 8.96 -5.17
N PHE A 358 -12.48 9.23 -6.48
CA PHE A 358 -11.30 9.05 -7.30
C PHE A 358 -10.68 10.41 -7.58
N MET A 359 -9.40 10.53 -7.27
CA MET A 359 -8.66 11.78 -7.34
C MET A 359 -7.57 11.69 -8.41
N MET A 360 -7.52 12.71 -9.26
CA MET A 360 -6.38 13.01 -10.11
C MET A 360 -5.83 14.36 -9.66
N ALA A 361 -4.52 14.44 -9.43
CA ALA A 361 -3.87 15.72 -9.19
C ALA A 361 -2.71 15.90 -10.16
N SER A 362 -2.52 17.13 -10.62
CA SER A 362 -1.50 17.48 -11.59
C SER A 362 -0.63 18.64 -11.09
N THR A 363 0.63 18.63 -11.49
CA THR A 363 1.59 19.73 -11.27
C THR A 363 1.16 21.07 -11.89
N THR A 364 0.08 21.10 -12.66
CA THR A 364 -0.62 22.30 -13.14
C THR A 364 -1.51 22.97 -12.08
N GLY A 365 -1.60 22.44 -10.86
CA GLY A 365 -2.50 22.93 -9.81
C GLY A 365 -3.89 22.33 -9.85
N THR A 366 -4.24 21.68 -10.96
CA THR A 366 -5.53 21.01 -11.13
C THR A 366 -5.61 19.78 -10.21
N VAL A 367 -6.63 19.76 -9.37
CA VAL A 367 -7.08 18.58 -8.63
C VAL A 367 -8.48 18.26 -9.12
N THR A 368 -8.58 17.25 -9.98
CA THR A 368 -9.87 16.69 -10.34
C THR A 368 -10.22 15.66 -9.29
N ARG A 369 -11.14 16.05 -8.40
CA ARG A 369 -11.89 15.07 -7.65
C ARG A 369 -13.04 14.69 -8.55
N ALA A 370 -12.80 13.65 -9.32
CA ALA A 370 -13.94 12.90 -9.70
C ALA A 370 -14.42 12.17 -8.46
N ARG A 371 -15.27 12.87 -7.71
CA ARG A 371 -16.54 12.24 -7.35
C ARG A 371 -16.96 11.58 -8.67
N TYR A 372 -16.73 10.31 -8.89
CA TYR A 372 -17.47 9.51 -9.85
C TYR A 372 -18.14 8.54 -8.92
N LEU A 373 -19.38 8.84 -8.57
CA LEU A 373 -19.89 8.46 -7.27
C LEU A 373 -20.51 7.09 -7.33
N TYR A 374 -19.69 6.10 -7.64
CA TYR A 374 -19.98 4.75 -7.23
C TYR A 374 -20.09 4.76 -5.70
N ASN A 375 -21.33 4.97 -5.23
CA ASN A 375 -21.98 4.05 -4.32
C ASN A 375 -21.12 2.79 -4.22
N VAL A 376 -20.60 2.50 -3.04
CA VAL A 376 -19.69 1.39 -2.80
C VAL A 376 -20.22 0.12 -3.49
N GLY A 377 -19.67 -0.24 -4.66
CA GLY A 377 -20.15 -1.39 -5.42
C GLY A 377 -21.34 -1.18 -6.38
N ASP A 378 -21.64 0.02 -6.83
CA ASP A 378 -22.67 0.30 -7.86
C ASP A 378 -22.13 1.27 -8.93
N THR A 379 -22.89 1.52 -10.00
CA THR A 379 -22.56 2.30 -11.21
C THR A 379 -23.04 3.77 -11.20
N THR A 380 -23.71 4.23 -10.15
CA THR A 380 -24.47 5.50 -10.16
C THR A 380 -23.60 6.77 -10.01
N ALA A 381 -23.26 7.50 -11.07
CA ALA A 381 -22.48 8.75 -10.93
C ALA A 381 -23.25 9.94 -10.29
N ARG A 382 -22.98 10.20 -9.01
CA ARG A 382 -23.23 11.41 -8.16
C ARG A 382 -22.82 12.86 -8.59
N GLY A 383 -22.14 13.12 -9.73
CA GLY A 383 -21.43 14.40 -10.03
C GLY A 383 -19.91 14.27 -10.33
N SER A 384 -19.14 15.39 -10.41
CA SER A 384 -17.66 15.49 -10.38
C SER A 384 -17.25 16.92 -9.99
N ASP A 385 -16.01 17.18 -9.53
CA ASP A 385 -15.49 18.55 -9.35
C ASP A 385 -14.01 18.70 -9.74
N VAL A 386 -13.71 19.85 -10.32
CA VAL A 386 -12.35 20.30 -10.61
C VAL A 386 -12.05 21.46 -9.69
N GLN A 387 -10.96 21.34 -8.94
CA GLN A 387 -10.46 22.34 -8.01
C GLN A 387 -9.02 22.70 -8.36
N HIS A 388 -8.59 23.85 -7.87
CA HIS A 388 -7.24 24.37 -8.09
C HIS A 388 -6.62 24.65 -6.73
N TRP A 389 -5.61 23.87 -6.34
CA TRP A 389 -5.03 23.92 -5.00
C TRP A 389 -3.51 23.88 -5.02
N THR A 390 -2.93 24.30 -3.91
CA THR A 390 -1.51 24.08 -3.64
C THR A 390 -1.28 22.61 -3.38
N ILE A 391 -0.33 22.01 -4.12
CA ILE A 391 0.02 20.60 -3.99
C ILE A 391 1.50 20.49 -3.69
N HIS A 392 1.82 19.87 -2.57
CA HIS A 392 3.17 19.49 -2.20
C HIS A 392 3.42 18.05 -2.64
N TRP A 393 4.47 17.86 -3.43
CA TRP A 393 4.86 16.58 -3.99
C TRP A 393 6.04 16.03 -3.22
N PHE A 394 5.86 14.86 -2.63
CA PHE A 394 6.87 14.16 -1.88
C PHE A 394 7.30 12.92 -2.62
N VAL A 395 8.58 12.62 -2.56
CA VAL A 395 9.16 11.39 -3.10
C VAL A 395 9.85 10.65 -1.97
N ASP A 396 9.77 9.34 -1.97
CA ASP A 396 10.47 8.57 -0.95
C ASP A 396 11.99 8.73 -1.10
N THR A 397 12.72 8.61 0.00
CA THR A 397 14.19 8.66 0.03
C THR A 397 14.79 7.26 0.03
N GLN A 398 14.02 6.27 -0.41
CA GLN A 398 14.41 4.87 -0.41
C GLN A 398 15.37 4.60 -1.57
N ASN A 399 16.23 3.62 -1.39
CA ASN A 399 17.22 3.24 -2.39
C ASN A 399 16.59 2.34 -3.46
N TRP A 400 15.81 2.95 -4.36
CA TRP A 400 15.25 2.25 -5.52
C TRP A 400 16.33 2.02 -6.55
N LYS A 401 16.72 0.76 -6.71
CA LYS A 401 17.74 0.36 -7.68
C LYS A 401 17.09 -0.24 -8.92
N LYS A 402 17.45 0.28 -10.08
CA LYS A 402 17.12 -0.33 -11.37
C LYS A 402 17.91 -1.63 -11.53
N VAL A 403 17.25 -2.78 -11.40
CA VAL A 403 17.89 -4.10 -11.48
C VAL A 403 17.72 -4.78 -12.83
N LEU A 404 16.77 -4.31 -13.64
CA LEU A 404 16.52 -4.81 -14.98
C LEU A 404 15.88 -3.73 -15.86
N SER A 405 16.31 -3.63 -17.10
CA SER A 405 15.57 -2.99 -18.18
C SER A 405 15.52 -3.89 -19.40
N HIS A 406 14.42 -3.85 -20.14
CA HIS A 406 14.25 -4.63 -21.37
C HIS A 406 13.50 -3.87 -22.45
N GLY A 407 13.74 -4.27 -23.70
CA GLY A 407 13.01 -3.80 -24.89
C GLY A 407 11.58 -4.36 -24.95
N THR A 408 10.85 -4.00 -26.00
CA THR A 408 9.47 -4.44 -26.23
C THR A 408 9.36 -5.94 -26.50
N ASP A 409 10.42 -6.55 -27.04
CA ASP A 409 10.55 -8.00 -27.26
C ASP A 409 11.00 -8.77 -26.00
N GLY A 410 11.27 -8.07 -24.89
CA GLY A 410 11.82 -8.65 -23.67
C GLY A 410 13.33 -8.82 -23.68
N THR A 411 14.05 -8.40 -24.73
CA THR A 411 15.51 -8.41 -24.79
C THR A 411 16.07 -7.53 -23.69
N VAL A 412 16.98 -8.07 -22.87
CA VAL A 412 17.59 -7.33 -21.76
C VAL A 412 18.49 -6.23 -22.31
N ILE A 413 18.25 -4.99 -21.87
CA ILE A 413 19.04 -3.81 -22.24
C ILE A 413 20.08 -3.53 -21.14
N ALA A 414 19.69 -3.63 -19.87
CA ALA A 414 20.60 -3.49 -18.73
C ALA A 414 20.13 -4.34 -17.54
N GLY A 415 21.07 -4.68 -16.65
CA GLY A 415 20.77 -5.46 -15.43
C GLY A 415 20.59 -6.96 -15.71
N SER A 416 19.87 -7.65 -14.82
CA SER A 416 19.70 -9.11 -14.90
C SER A 416 18.35 -9.58 -14.36
N ARG A 417 17.73 -10.52 -15.08
CA ARG A 417 16.52 -11.23 -14.64
C ARG A 417 16.77 -12.03 -13.35
N THR A 418 17.95 -12.61 -13.21
CA THR A 418 18.35 -13.34 -11.99
C THR A 418 18.47 -12.40 -10.79
N ALA A 419 18.99 -11.19 -10.98
CA ALA A 419 19.07 -10.20 -9.91
C ALA A 419 17.67 -9.79 -9.43
N LEU A 420 16.75 -9.50 -10.37
CA LEU A 420 15.35 -9.18 -10.05
C LEU A 420 14.66 -10.33 -9.31
N THR A 421 14.75 -11.56 -9.81
CA THR A 421 14.11 -12.73 -9.16
C THR A 421 14.71 -13.03 -7.78
N SER A 422 16.02 -12.82 -7.59
CA SER A 422 16.67 -13.00 -6.29
C SER A 422 16.20 -11.96 -5.28
N ALA A 423 16.18 -10.69 -5.67
CA ALA A 423 15.67 -9.61 -4.82
C ALA A 423 14.22 -9.85 -4.37
N ILE A 424 13.34 -10.28 -5.29
CA ILE A 424 11.94 -10.64 -4.96
C ILE A 424 11.87 -11.82 -3.98
N LYS A 425 12.69 -12.86 -4.19
CA LYS A 425 12.76 -14.02 -3.28
C LYS A 425 13.28 -13.66 -1.89
N GLU A 426 14.03 -12.56 -1.79
CA GLU A 426 14.52 -11.95 -0.56
C GLU A 426 13.56 -10.88 0.00
N GLY A 427 12.35 -10.79 -0.55
CA GLY A 427 11.27 -9.97 -0.01
C GLY A 427 11.17 -8.56 -0.59
N ALA A 428 12.07 -8.16 -1.50
CA ALA A 428 12.09 -6.80 -2.03
C ALA A 428 10.76 -6.38 -2.67
N SER A 429 10.41 -5.11 -2.48
CA SER A 429 9.31 -4.47 -3.20
C SER A 429 9.72 -4.18 -4.64
N VAL A 430 8.78 -4.25 -5.58
CA VAL A 430 9.03 -4.01 -7.00
C VAL A 430 8.21 -2.83 -7.49
N ARG A 431 8.85 -1.96 -8.28
CA ARG A 431 8.19 -0.88 -9.03
C ARG A 431 8.58 -0.96 -10.49
N CYS A 432 7.62 -0.62 -11.34
CA CYS A 432 7.76 -0.67 -12.78
C CYS A 432 7.60 0.72 -13.36
N VAL A 433 8.48 1.08 -14.29
CA VAL A 433 8.40 2.31 -15.06
C VAL A 433 8.51 1.95 -16.53
N MET A 434 7.63 2.46 -17.39
CA MET A 434 7.79 2.28 -18.83
C MET A 434 9.15 2.83 -19.30
N ALA A 435 9.75 2.24 -20.34
CA ALA A 435 11.10 2.63 -20.76
C ALA A 435 11.21 4.09 -21.20
N ASP A 436 10.10 4.68 -21.68
CA ASP A 436 9.99 6.11 -22.02
C ASP A 436 9.83 7.03 -20.79
N GLY A 437 9.67 6.46 -19.59
CA GLY A 437 9.53 7.21 -18.35
C GLY A 437 8.16 7.86 -18.14
N HIS A 438 7.16 7.60 -19.00
CA HIS A 438 5.88 8.29 -18.96
C HIS A 438 4.83 7.69 -18.03
N TYR A 439 5.04 6.47 -17.53
CA TYR A 439 4.12 5.81 -16.61
C TYR A 439 4.87 4.97 -15.59
N ALA A 440 4.56 5.17 -14.31
CA ALA A 440 5.16 4.46 -13.19
C ALA A 440 4.08 3.94 -12.24
N PHE A 441 4.26 2.71 -11.76
CA PHE A 441 3.32 2.04 -10.87
C PHE A 441 4.02 1.00 -9.96
N PRO A 442 3.46 0.73 -8.76
CA PRO A 442 3.91 -0.38 -7.93
C PRO A 442 3.46 -1.73 -8.51
N ALA A 443 4.30 -2.75 -8.35
CA ALA A 443 3.83 -4.13 -8.50
C ALA A 443 3.13 -4.54 -7.19
N GLU A 444 1.81 -4.61 -7.20
CA GLU A 444 1.00 -4.95 -6.02
C GLU A 444 1.14 -6.42 -5.65
N ASN A 445 1.24 -7.27 -6.68
CA ASN A 445 1.74 -8.62 -6.54
C ASN A 445 2.65 -8.97 -7.71
N VAL A 446 3.56 -9.91 -7.44
CA VAL A 446 4.46 -10.47 -8.45
C VAL A 446 4.37 -11.99 -8.47
N ALA A 447 4.64 -12.57 -9.63
CA ALA A 447 4.82 -14.02 -9.79
C ALA A 447 6.12 -14.29 -10.56
N ILE A 448 6.91 -15.25 -10.06
CA ILE A 448 8.14 -15.71 -10.70
C ILE A 448 7.87 -17.03 -11.43
N ASN A 449 8.34 -17.14 -12.66
CA ASN A 449 8.37 -18.40 -13.41
C ASN A 449 9.73 -18.55 -14.10
N GLY A 450 10.57 -19.46 -13.59
CA GLY A 450 11.97 -19.55 -14.01
C GLY A 450 12.74 -18.28 -13.62
N ASP A 451 13.37 -17.64 -14.60
CA ASP A 451 14.02 -16.33 -14.47
C ASP A 451 13.07 -15.17 -14.83
N HIS A 452 11.83 -15.45 -15.25
CA HIS A 452 10.87 -14.43 -15.63
C HIS A 452 10.01 -13.97 -14.45
N VAL A 453 9.67 -12.69 -14.46
CA VAL A 453 8.75 -12.06 -13.49
C VAL A 453 7.56 -11.46 -14.23
N ALA A 454 6.37 -11.64 -13.66
CA ALA A 454 5.16 -10.89 -13.99
C ALA A 454 4.76 -10.02 -12.79
N ALA A 455 4.49 -8.74 -13.05
CA ALA A 455 3.98 -7.80 -12.06
C ALA A 455 2.54 -7.43 -12.42
N GLN A 456 1.65 -7.48 -11.42
CA GLN A 456 0.26 -7.05 -11.55
C GLN A 456 0.08 -5.68 -10.89
N THR A 457 -0.66 -4.80 -11.56
CA THR A 457 -1.18 -3.54 -11.01
C THR A 457 -2.67 -3.45 -11.31
N ILE A 458 -3.48 -3.22 -10.28
CA ILE A 458 -4.94 -3.26 -10.35
C ILE A 458 -5.60 -2.03 -9.76
N HIS A 459 -4.89 -1.23 -8.94
CA HIS A 459 -5.33 0.14 -8.65
C HIS A 459 -5.07 1.08 -9.82
N SER A 460 -5.80 0.85 -10.89
CA SER A 460 -5.81 1.76 -12.03
C SER A 460 -7.24 1.87 -12.53
N ILE A 461 -7.73 3.11 -12.59
CA ILE A 461 -8.98 3.47 -13.24
C ILE A 461 -8.63 4.13 -14.58
N SER A 462 -9.46 3.91 -15.60
CA SER A 462 -9.24 4.46 -16.92
C SER A 462 -9.10 5.99 -16.92
N VAL A 463 -8.10 6.45 -17.66
CA VAL A 463 -7.77 7.87 -17.83
C VAL A 463 -7.87 8.30 -19.29
N ALA A 464 -8.10 9.59 -19.52
CA ALA A 464 -8.02 10.26 -20.82
C ALA A 464 -7.04 11.43 -20.72
N VAL A 465 -6.48 11.83 -21.87
CA VAL A 465 -5.69 13.06 -21.96
C VAL A 465 -6.64 14.25 -21.91
N SER A 466 -6.32 15.24 -21.09
CA SER A 466 -7.00 16.54 -21.04
C SER A 466 -6.02 17.65 -21.41
N GLY A 467 -6.39 18.44 -22.43
CA GLY A 467 -5.53 19.48 -22.98
C GLY A 467 -4.17 18.92 -23.45
N SER A 468 -3.11 19.72 -23.28
CA SER A 468 -1.75 19.30 -23.64
C SER A 468 -1.09 18.43 -22.58
N SER A 469 -1.40 18.63 -21.30
CA SER A 469 -0.46 18.26 -20.23
C SER A 469 -1.02 17.31 -19.18
N GLU A 470 -2.34 17.16 -19.09
CA GLU A 470 -2.98 16.46 -17.97
C GLU A 470 -3.55 15.11 -18.37
N TYR A 471 -3.66 14.22 -17.38
CA TYR A 471 -4.56 13.08 -17.44
C TYR A 471 -5.74 13.33 -16.51
N VAL A 472 -6.94 13.00 -16.98
CA VAL A 472 -8.17 13.03 -16.19
C VAL A 472 -8.82 11.66 -16.22
N LEU A 473 -9.68 11.37 -15.25
CA LEU A 473 -10.49 10.16 -15.29
C LEU A 473 -11.46 10.20 -16.48
N GLN A 474 -11.70 9.05 -17.11
CA GLN A 474 -12.71 8.98 -18.18
C GLN A 474 -14.12 9.15 -17.61
N SER A 475 -15.02 9.74 -18.39
CA SER A 475 -16.43 9.95 -18.01
C SER A 475 -17.20 8.65 -17.76
N ASN A 476 -16.78 7.56 -18.39
CA ASN A 476 -17.31 6.22 -18.18
C ASN A 476 -16.17 5.30 -17.69
N PRO A 477 -15.74 5.45 -16.43
CA PRO A 477 -14.53 4.82 -15.96
C PRO A 477 -14.68 3.29 -15.85
N TYR A 478 -13.54 2.61 -15.97
CA TYR A 478 -13.42 1.18 -15.80
C TYR A 478 -12.14 0.86 -15.05
N TRP A 479 -12.16 -0.24 -14.30
CA TRP A 479 -10.96 -0.87 -13.79
C TRP A 479 -10.06 -1.28 -14.95
N TRP A 480 -8.79 -0.91 -14.85
CA TRP A 480 -7.75 -1.24 -15.80
C TRP A 480 -6.73 -2.13 -15.09
N PHE A 481 -6.92 -3.45 -15.18
CA PHE A 481 -5.96 -4.39 -14.61
C PHE A 481 -4.85 -4.66 -15.62
N THR A 482 -3.60 -4.56 -15.18
CA THR A 482 -2.44 -4.80 -16.04
C THR A 482 -1.53 -5.86 -15.45
N ILE A 483 -1.07 -6.78 -16.29
CA ILE A 483 0.11 -7.61 -16.03
C ILE A 483 1.19 -7.19 -17.01
N VAL A 484 2.37 -6.85 -16.51
CA VAL A 484 3.59 -6.66 -17.31
C VAL A 484 4.59 -7.75 -17.00
N THR A 485 5.36 -8.20 -18.00
CA THR A 485 6.36 -9.26 -17.83
C THR A 485 7.74 -8.82 -18.28
N THR A 486 8.75 -9.48 -17.72
CA THR A 486 10.16 -9.38 -18.18
C THR A 486 10.40 -9.94 -19.60
N GLN A 487 9.37 -10.45 -20.26
CA GLN A 487 9.37 -10.88 -21.67
C GLN A 487 8.80 -9.79 -22.60
N GLY A 488 8.57 -8.58 -22.07
CA GLY A 488 7.99 -7.48 -22.82
C GLY A 488 6.49 -7.57 -23.02
N ASP A 489 5.81 -8.61 -22.51
CA ASP A 489 4.36 -8.71 -22.64
C ASP A 489 3.65 -7.77 -21.68
N ARG A 490 2.63 -7.08 -22.18
CA ARG A 490 1.62 -6.42 -21.37
C ARG A 490 0.25 -6.97 -21.73
N LYS A 491 -0.44 -7.49 -20.71
CA LYS A 491 -1.82 -7.96 -20.80
C LYS A 491 -2.70 -7.03 -19.98
N MET A 492 -3.84 -6.67 -20.54
CA MET A 492 -4.78 -5.73 -19.92
C MET A 492 -6.17 -6.36 -19.91
N SER A 493 -6.85 -6.27 -18.77
CA SER A 493 -8.25 -6.66 -18.62
C SER A 493 -9.05 -5.49 -18.06
N ARG A 494 -10.18 -5.18 -18.71
CA ARG A 494 -10.97 -3.98 -18.44
C ARG A 494 -12.35 -4.35 -17.93
N TRP A 495 -12.77 -3.74 -16.82
CA TRP A 495 -14.04 -4.08 -16.16
C TRP A 495 -14.77 -2.81 -15.74
N THR A 496 -16.05 -2.69 -16.06
CA THR A 496 -16.86 -1.53 -15.63
C THR A 496 -16.77 -1.34 -14.12
N VAL A 497 -16.57 -0.11 -13.64
CA VAL A 497 -16.62 0.15 -12.20
C VAL A 497 -18.05 -0.01 -11.71
N GLY A 498 -18.24 -0.76 -10.63
CA GLY A 498 -19.55 -0.96 -10.02
C GLY A 498 -20.45 -1.99 -10.71
N SER A 499 -19.96 -2.69 -11.73
CA SER A 499 -20.67 -3.82 -12.33
C SER A 499 -19.72 -4.92 -12.80
N HIS A 500 -20.17 -6.17 -12.75
CA HIS A 500 -19.40 -7.31 -13.27
C HIS A 500 -19.53 -7.44 -14.79
N GLN A 501 -19.02 -6.44 -15.50
CA GLN A 501 -19.10 -6.35 -16.95
C GLN A 501 -17.71 -6.13 -17.55
N SER A 502 -17.25 -7.13 -18.32
CA SER A 502 -16.02 -7.01 -19.10
C SER A 502 -16.18 -5.96 -20.20
N ARG A 503 -15.15 -5.13 -20.38
CA ARG A 503 -14.96 -4.22 -21.51
C ARG A 503 -13.92 -4.73 -22.51
N GLY A 504 -13.67 -6.04 -22.46
CA GLY A 504 -12.71 -6.73 -23.29
C GLY A 504 -11.27 -6.61 -22.79
N ASP A 505 -10.44 -7.48 -23.33
CA ASP A 505 -9.04 -7.60 -23.00
C ASP A 505 -8.18 -7.08 -24.16
N SER A 506 -6.95 -6.70 -23.86
CA SER A 506 -5.96 -6.36 -24.88
C SER A 506 -4.58 -6.87 -24.49
N ALA A 507 -3.74 -7.04 -25.50
CA ALA A 507 -2.37 -7.45 -25.33
C ALA A 507 -1.48 -6.68 -26.28
N ASP A 508 -0.35 -6.22 -25.79
CA ASP A 508 0.70 -5.61 -26.59
C ASP A 508 2.08 -5.89 -25.99
N LYS A 509 3.08 -5.28 -26.59
CA LYS A 509 4.48 -5.38 -26.18
C LYS A 509 4.94 -4.02 -25.65
N VAL A 510 5.63 -4.03 -24.51
CA VAL A 510 6.09 -2.82 -23.83
C VAL A 510 7.51 -3.00 -23.28
N ALA A 511 8.34 -1.98 -23.45
CA ALA A 511 9.65 -1.90 -22.83
C ALA A 511 9.52 -1.34 -21.41
N MET A 512 10.21 -1.94 -20.44
CA MET A 512 10.08 -1.57 -19.02
C MET A 512 11.43 -1.48 -18.33
N ASN A 513 11.49 -0.61 -17.33
CA ASN A 513 12.49 -0.57 -16.27
C ASN A 513 11.88 -1.14 -14.98
N TRP A 514 12.62 -2.02 -14.31
CA TRP A 514 12.23 -2.69 -13.09
C TRP A 514 13.15 -2.26 -11.95
N PHE A 515 12.53 -1.77 -10.88
CA PHE A 515 13.20 -1.25 -9.70
C PHE A 515 12.86 -2.08 -8.49
N VAL A 516 13.83 -2.28 -7.62
CA VAL A 516 13.65 -2.90 -6.30
C VAL A 516 14.15 -1.99 -5.20
N ASP A 517 13.52 -2.09 -4.04
CA ASP A 517 13.93 -1.42 -2.80
C ASP A 517 15.02 -2.26 -2.13
N GLU A 518 16.28 -1.80 -2.25
CA GLU A 518 17.52 -2.53 -1.91
C GLU A 518 18.33 -1.93 -0.76
#